data_AF-A0A3Q3KGD8-F1
#
_entry.id   AF-A0A3Q3KGD8-F1
#
_cell.length_a   1.000
_cell.length_b   1.000
_cell.length_c   1.000
_cell.angle_alpha   90.00
_cell.angle_beta   90.00
_cell.angle_gamma   90.00
#
_symmetry.space_group_name_H-M   'P 1'
#
loop_
_entity.id
_entity.type
_entity.pdbx_description
1 polymer ?
#
loop_
_entity_poly.entity_id
_entity_poly.type
_entity_poly.pdbx_seq_one_letter_code
_entity_poly.pdbx_strand_id
1 'polypeptide(L)' 'MISQVFILSSKGDHLIYKDFRGEAGSDVVSIFYEKVTALTGDQPPVVMVT' A
#
# COMPACT_ATOMS: atom_id res chain seq x y z
N MET A 1 14.50 2.37 -7.25
CA MET A 1 13.96 3.74 -7.04
C MET A 1 12.48 3.62 -6.69
N ILE A 2 12.02 4.31 -5.65
CA ILE A 2 10.65 4.19 -5.12
C ILE A 2 9.64 4.71 -6.16
N SER A 3 8.54 3.97 -6.37
CA SER A 3 7.48 4.36 -7.31
C SER A 3 6.43 5.25 -6.67
N GLN A 4 5.97 4.87 -5.47
CA GLN A 4 4.87 5.53 -4.76
C GLN A 4 5.15 5.49 -3.24
N VAL A 5 4.62 6.47 -2.51
CA VAL A 5 4.60 6.50 -1.03
C VAL A 5 3.20 6.85 -0.59
N PHE A 6 2.67 6.12 0.39
CA PHE A 6 1.40 6.44 1.03
C PHE A 6 1.44 6.17 2.53
N ILE A 7 0.62 6.90 3.28
CA ILE A 7 0.39 6.69 4.72
C ILE A 7 -1.09 6.44 4.92
N LEU A 8 -1.43 5.34 5.60
CA LEU A 8 -2.80 4.94 5.88
C LEU A 8 -3.12 5.07 7.37
N SER A 9 -4.38 5.40 7.68
CA SER A 9 -4.91 5.17 9.02
C SER A 9 -5.04 3.66 9.28
N SER A 10 -5.23 3.26 10.54
CA SER A 10 -5.51 1.85 10.87
C SER A 10 -6.81 1.33 10.25
N LYS A 11 -7.70 2.23 9.81
CA LYS A 11 -8.97 1.91 9.13
C LYS A 11 -8.87 1.92 7.60
N GLY A 12 -7.69 2.24 7.06
CA GLY A 12 -7.45 2.28 5.61
C GLY A 12 -7.67 3.63 4.96
N ASP A 13 -7.90 4.70 5.73
CA ASP A 13 -8.04 6.05 5.17
C ASP A 13 -6.69 6.54 4.62
N HIS A 14 -6.71 7.14 3.43
CA HIS A 14 -5.51 7.66 2.79
C HIS A 14 -5.14 9.03 3.40
N LEU A 15 -4.13 9.06 4.27
CA LEU A 15 -3.66 10.30 4.92
C LEU A 15 -2.67 11.04 4.03
N ILE A 16 -1.77 10.31 3.38
CA ILE A 16 -0.77 10.83 2.43
C ILE A 16 -0.70 9.91 1.24
N TYR A 17 -0.58 10.49 0.04
CA TYR A 17 -0.30 9.78 -1.19
C TYR A 17 0.61 10.60 -2.11
N LYS A 18 1.68 9.97 -2.60
CA LYS A 18 2.60 10.54 -3.58
C LYS A 18 2.99 9.49 -4.60
N ASP A 19 2.60 9.73 -5.86
CA ASP A 19 3.13 9.01 -7.01
C ASP A 19 4.31 9.77 -7.60
N PHE A 20 5.44 9.09 -7.78
CA PHE A 20 6.65 9.65 -8.38
C PHE A 20 6.76 9.34 -9.87
N ARG A 21 5.97 8.39 -10.39
CA ARG A 21 6.02 7.94 -11.79
C ARG A 21 4.78 8.36 -12.59
N GLY A 22 3.65 8.56 -11.94
CA GLY A 22 2.38 8.92 -12.59
C GLY A 22 1.68 7.73 -13.26
N GLU A 23 2.11 6.51 -12.94
CA GLU A 23 1.64 5.25 -13.54
C GLU A 23 0.69 4.49 -12.60
N ALA A 24 0.42 5.01 -11.40
CA ALA A 24 -0.39 4.31 -10.41
C ALA A 24 -1.87 4.23 -10.83
N GLY A 25 -2.42 3.02 -10.81
CA GLY A 25 -3.87 2.82 -10.76
C GLY A 25 -4.47 3.39 -9.48
N SER A 26 -5.72 3.87 -9.55
CA SER A 26 -6.43 4.45 -8.40
C SER A 26 -6.71 3.44 -7.27
N ASP A 27 -6.53 2.15 -7.53
CA ASP A 27 -6.85 1.01 -6.68
C ASP A 27 -5.65 0.47 -5.87
N VAL A 28 -4.42 0.90 -6.19
CA VAL A 28 -3.19 0.33 -5.62
C VAL A 28 -3.16 0.36 -4.09
N VAL A 29 -3.73 1.42 -3.51
CA VAL A 29 -3.76 1.62 -2.05
C VAL A 29 -4.77 0.69 -1.41
N SER A 30 -5.94 0.50 -2.03
CA SER A 30 -6.97 -0.44 -1.55
C SER A 30 -6.46 -1.88 -1.60
N ILE A 31 -5.79 -2.27 -2.69
CA ILE A 31 -5.15 -3.59 -2.83
C ILE A 31 -4.08 -3.80 -1.75
N PHE A 32 -3.23 -2.80 -1.50
CA PHE A 32 -2.23 -2.89 -0.45
C PHE A 32 -2.86 -3.03 0.94
N TYR A 33 -3.89 -2.25 1.25
CA TYR A 33 -4.57 -2.29 2.54
C TYR A 33 -5.22 -3.67 2.79
N GLU A 34 -5.90 -4.23 1.79
CA GLU A 34 -6.48 -5.58 1.88
C GLU A 34 -5.39 -6.63 2.13
N LYS A 35 -4.27 -6.57 1.39
CA LYS A 35 -3.19 -7.55 1.56
C LYS A 35 -2.50 -7.43 2.91
N VAL A 36 -2.19 -6.21 3.37
CA VAL A 36 -1.44 -6.01 4.62
C VAL A 36 -2.27 -6.39 5.85
N THR A 37 -3.59 -6.16 5.81
CA THR A 37 -4.51 -6.52 6.90
C THR A 37 -4.77 -8.03 6.99
N ALA A 38 -4.56 -8.76 5.89
CA ALA A 38 -4.64 -10.22 5.86
C ALA A 38 -3.36 -10.94 6.31
N LEU A 39 -2.24 -10.23 6.51
CA LEU A 39 -0.98 -10.87 6.92
C LEU A 39 -1.03 -11.31 8.39
N THR A 40 -0.42 -12.46 8.67
CA THR A 40 -0.14 -12.89 10.04
C THR A 40 1.08 -12.13 10.58
N GLY A 41 1.11 -11.85 11.89
CA GLY A 41 2.11 -10.98 12.52
C GLY A 41 3.57 -11.44 12.41
N ASP A 42 3.80 -12.68 11.98
CA ASP A 42 5.13 -13.28 11.82
C ASP A 42 5.73 -13.06 10.42
N GLN A 43 5.00 -12.39 9.52
CA GLN A 43 5.48 -12.14 8.15
C GLN A 43 6.38 -10.91 8.06
N PRO A 44 7.40 -10.93 7.18
CA PRO A 44 8.18 -9.73 6.88
C PRO A 44 7.28 -8.59 6.37
N PRO A 45 7.63 -7.31 6.60
CA PRO A 45 6.84 -6.15 6.18
C PRO A 45 7.00 -5.87 4.67
N VAL A 46 6.89 -6.91 3.85
CA VAL A 46 7.01 -6.87 2.38
C VAL A 46 5.91 -7.73 1.79
N VAL A 47 5.05 -7.10 0.98
CA VAL A 47 3.98 -7.79 0.25
C VAL A 47 4.35 -7.83 -1.23
N MET A 48 4.39 -9.04 -1.79
CA MET A 48 4.56 -9.21 -3.23
C MET A 48 3.18 -9.26 -3.91
N VAL A 49 2.98 -8.39 -4.90
CA VAL A 49 1.82 -8.40 -5.80
C VAL A 49 2.29 -8.96 -7.15
N THR A 50 1.61 -10.02 -7.61
CA THR A 50 1.82 -10.65 -8.92
C THR A 50 1.03 -9.94 -10.01
#